data_AF-A0A932NG63-F1
#
_entry.id   AF-A0A932NG63-F1
#
_cell.length_a   1.000
_cell.length_b   1.000
_cell.length_c   1.000
_cell.angle_alpha   90.00
_cell.angle_beta   90.00
_cell.angle_gamma   90.00
#
_symmetry.space_group_name_H-M   'P 1'
#
loop_
_entity.id
_entity.type
_entity.pdbx_description
1 polymer ?
#
loop_
_entity_poly.entity_id
_entity_poly.type
_entity_poly.pdbx_seq_one_letter_code
_entity_poly.pdbx_strand_id
1 'polypeptide(L)'
;MRFALKLSLCGLVFWWPALRLWSSGASVGAGAAALALAGCSLVFLGLAYALHAGGLPVARSVTASPLRAALWQAALAPWAVVAAFILLLCRLFTTEAAADEVVPGLWVGSAPLPGDAARLRARGIDAVLSLTAEFPEMAGLARGTWARVAMLDGAAPGVEDLSEAAAWAGARRAEGKKVLVHCAQGHGRSALVVAAVLLLEKRAATAELAWELVKRARPGAGLKPDQRAALEAYCRDLALPIKPTNSFR
;
A
#
# COMPACT_ATOMS: atom_id res chain seq x y z
N MET A 1 -0.44 -1.78 -17.88
CA MET A 1 -0.22 -2.94 -18.78
C MET A 1 1.18 -3.58 -18.69
N ARG A 2 2.29 -2.84 -18.88
CA ARG A 2 3.66 -3.41 -18.85
C ARG A 2 4.06 -4.14 -17.56
N PHE A 3 3.58 -3.68 -16.40
CA PHE A 3 3.86 -4.29 -15.10
C PHE A 3 3.06 -5.58 -14.87
N ALA A 4 1.78 -5.59 -15.24
CA ALA A 4 0.91 -6.77 -15.22
C ALA A 4 1.46 -7.90 -16.10
N LEU A 5 1.88 -7.58 -17.33
CA LEU A 5 2.44 -8.56 -18.25
C LEU A 5 3.74 -9.19 -17.70
N LYS A 6 4.62 -8.39 -17.09
CA LYS A 6 5.85 -8.89 -16.47
C LYS A 6 5.57 -9.82 -15.28
N LEU A 7 4.62 -9.47 -14.40
CA LEU A 7 4.22 -10.32 -13.27
C LEU A 7 3.60 -11.64 -13.75
N SER A 8 2.71 -11.60 -14.75
CA SER A 8 2.11 -12.80 -15.33
C SER A 8 3.14 -13.68 -16.03
N LEU A 9 4.08 -13.10 -16.78
CA LEU A 9 5.18 -13.85 -17.41
C LEU A 9 6.13 -14.46 -16.36
N CYS A 10 6.47 -13.74 -15.30
CA CYS A 10 7.23 -14.30 -14.18
C CYS A 10 6.48 -15.47 -13.53
N GLY A 11 5.17 -15.37 -13.33
CA GLY A 11 4.33 -16.46 -12.81
C GLY A 11 4.38 -17.73 -13.68
N LEU A 12 4.36 -17.55 -15.01
CA LEU A 12 4.51 -18.66 -15.96
C LEU A 12 5.92 -19.28 -15.96
N VAL A 13 6.96 -18.49 -15.66
CA VAL A 13 8.33 -19.01 -15.51
C VAL A 13 8.45 -19.88 -14.26
N PHE A 14 7.72 -19.59 -13.17
CA PHE A 14 7.68 -20.46 -11.98
C PHE A 14 6.94 -21.79 -12.20
N TRP A 15 6.10 -21.90 -13.24
CA TRP A 15 5.42 -23.15 -13.59
C TRP A 15 6.37 -24.20 -14.21
N TRP A 16 7.42 -23.79 -14.92
CA TRP A 16 8.35 -24.71 -15.56
C TRP A 16 9.17 -25.58 -14.58
N PRO A 17 9.78 -25.02 -13.51
CA PRO A 17 10.40 -25.81 -12.45
C PRO A 17 9.40 -26.69 -11.68
N ALA A 18 8.17 -26.19 -11.46
CA ALA A 18 7.11 -26.95 -10.77
C ALA A 18 6.78 -28.25 -11.52
N LEU A 19 6.64 -28.19 -12.85
CA LEU A 19 6.36 -29.35 -13.69
C LEU A 19 7.50 -30.38 -13.67
N ARG A 20 8.77 -29.94 -13.65
CA ARG A 20 9.94 -30.83 -13.56
C ARG A 20 10.07 -31.50 -12.19
N LEU A 21 9.79 -30.75 -11.13
CA LEU A 21 9.78 -31.23 -9.75
C LEU A 21 8.65 -32.24 -9.52
N TRP A 22 7.49 -32.04 -10.16
CA TRP A 22 6.38 -33.00 -10.10
C TRP A 22 6.73 -34.36 -10.74
N SER A 23 7.47 -34.35 -11.86
CA SER A 23 7.89 -35.58 -12.54
C SER A 23 8.98 -36.38 -11.81
N SER A 24 9.56 -35.87 -10.72
CA SER A 24 10.73 -36.49 -10.06
C SER A 24 10.45 -37.20 -8.71
N GLY A 25 9.19 -37.26 -8.24
CA GLY A 25 8.76 -38.10 -7.10
C GLY A 25 7.99 -37.38 -5.99
N ALA A 26 7.39 -38.15 -5.05
CA ALA A 26 6.42 -37.65 -4.07
C ALA A 26 6.95 -36.64 -3.03
N SER A 27 8.22 -36.75 -2.61
CA SER A 27 8.88 -35.78 -1.70
C SER A 27 9.21 -34.45 -2.38
N VAL A 28 9.24 -34.45 -3.72
CA VAL A 28 9.43 -33.27 -4.58
C VAL A 28 8.09 -32.57 -4.86
N GLY A 29 6.96 -33.25 -4.60
CA GLY A 29 5.60 -32.77 -4.82
C GLY A 29 5.22 -31.55 -3.98
N ALA A 30 5.73 -31.42 -2.76
CA ALA A 30 5.46 -30.25 -1.90
C ALA A 30 6.12 -28.97 -2.46
N GLY A 31 7.36 -29.09 -2.97
CA GLY A 31 8.07 -27.99 -3.62
C GLY A 31 7.42 -27.58 -4.95
N ALA A 32 7.00 -28.56 -5.74
CA ALA A 32 6.25 -28.32 -6.98
C ALA A 32 4.91 -27.61 -6.71
N ALA A 33 4.16 -28.05 -5.68
CA ALA A 33 2.90 -27.44 -5.30
C ALA A 33 3.08 -25.99 -4.80
N ALA A 34 4.11 -25.71 -4.00
CA ALA A 34 4.41 -24.36 -3.54
C ALA A 34 4.74 -23.40 -4.70
N LEU A 35 5.52 -23.86 -5.68
CA LEU A 35 5.84 -23.09 -6.89
C LEU A 35 4.62 -22.86 -7.79
N ALA A 36 3.76 -23.87 -7.94
CA ALA A 36 2.51 -23.74 -8.69
C ALA A 36 1.55 -22.73 -8.04
N LEU A 37 1.41 -22.79 -6.70
CA LEU A 37 0.61 -21.83 -5.93
C LEU A 37 1.17 -20.40 -6.03
N ALA A 38 2.49 -20.24 -5.97
CA ALA A 38 3.15 -18.96 -6.22
C ALA A 38 2.85 -18.44 -7.64
N GLY A 39 2.95 -19.30 -8.65
CA GLY A 39 2.58 -18.97 -10.04
C GLY A 39 1.13 -18.51 -10.17
N CYS A 40 0.18 -19.23 -9.55
CA CYS A 40 -1.23 -18.85 -9.54
C CYS A 40 -1.46 -17.49 -8.86
N SER A 41 -0.79 -17.23 -7.73
CA SER A 41 -0.90 -15.94 -7.03
C SER A 41 -0.39 -14.77 -7.90
N LEU A 42 0.69 -14.99 -8.67
CA LEU A 42 1.23 -13.98 -9.59
C LEU A 42 0.33 -13.74 -10.80
N VAL A 43 -0.30 -14.79 -11.35
CA VAL A 43 -1.30 -14.65 -12.42
C VAL A 43 -2.52 -13.89 -11.92
N PHE A 44 -3.01 -14.22 -10.72
CA PHE A 44 -4.14 -13.54 -10.10
C PHE A 44 -3.85 -12.07 -9.82
N LEU A 45 -2.65 -11.77 -9.30
CA LEU A 45 -2.18 -10.40 -9.12
C LEU A 45 -2.03 -9.66 -10.47
N GLY A 46 -1.49 -10.32 -11.50
CA GLY A 46 -1.38 -9.77 -12.85
C GLY A 46 -2.74 -9.40 -13.44
N LEU A 47 -3.75 -10.27 -13.26
CA LEU A 47 -5.13 -9.99 -13.66
C LEU A 47 -5.70 -8.79 -12.90
N ALA A 48 -5.49 -8.71 -11.58
CA ALA A 48 -5.92 -7.56 -10.78
C ALA A 48 -5.33 -6.24 -11.30
N TYR A 49 -4.05 -6.23 -11.66
CA TYR A 49 -3.41 -5.06 -12.29
C TYR A 49 -3.95 -4.74 -13.68
N ALA A 50 -4.30 -5.76 -14.49
CA ALA A 50 -4.88 -5.56 -15.80
C ALA A 50 -6.29 -4.95 -15.70
N LEU A 51 -7.13 -5.47 -14.81
CA LEU A 51 -8.47 -4.94 -14.52
C LEU A 51 -8.40 -3.51 -13.98
N HIS A 52 -7.46 -3.24 -13.07
CA HIS A 52 -7.26 -1.89 -12.55
C HIS A 52 -6.78 -0.90 -13.63
N ALA A 53 -5.88 -1.33 -14.52
CA ALA A 53 -5.49 -0.53 -15.68
C ALA A 53 -6.64 -0.29 -16.66
N GLY A 54 -7.65 -1.16 -16.68
CA GLY A 54 -8.92 -0.98 -17.39
C GLY A 54 -9.92 -0.07 -16.66
N GLY A 55 -9.54 0.56 -15.56
CA GLY A 55 -10.37 1.50 -14.80
C GLY A 55 -11.23 0.85 -13.70
N LEU A 56 -11.08 -0.46 -13.44
CA LEU A 56 -11.87 -1.10 -12.39
C LEU A 56 -11.27 -0.83 -10.99
N PRO A 57 -12.12 -0.56 -9.97
CA PRO A 57 -11.67 -0.31 -8.61
C PRO A 57 -11.36 -1.63 -7.88
N VAL A 58 -10.36 -2.38 -8.36
CA VAL A 58 -10.08 -3.73 -7.90
C VAL A 58 -9.76 -3.79 -6.41
N ALA A 59 -8.86 -2.93 -5.92
CA ALA A 59 -8.43 -2.93 -4.52
C ALA A 59 -9.60 -2.68 -3.56
N ARG A 60 -10.48 -1.73 -3.90
CA ARG A 60 -11.73 -1.46 -3.17
C ARG A 60 -12.71 -2.63 -3.25
N SER A 61 -12.86 -3.23 -4.42
CA SER A 61 -13.80 -4.34 -4.66
C SER A 61 -13.44 -5.61 -3.87
N VAL A 62 -12.15 -5.94 -3.79
CA VAL A 62 -11.66 -7.13 -3.10
C VAL A 62 -11.60 -6.97 -1.57
N THR A 63 -11.61 -5.72 -1.09
CA THR A 63 -11.63 -5.41 0.35
C THR A 63 -13.01 -4.96 0.87
N ALA A 64 -14.04 -4.95 0.02
CA ALA A 64 -15.39 -4.48 0.35
C ALA A 64 -16.14 -5.30 1.41
N SER A 65 -15.75 -6.57 1.65
CA SER A 65 -16.34 -7.39 2.70
C SER A 65 -15.31 -8.33 3.33
N PRO A 66 -15.52 -8.79 4.58
CA PRO A 66 -14.58 -9.69 5.26
C PRO A 66 -14.32 -10.97 4.47
N LEU A 67 -15.35 -11.55 3.86
CA LEU A 67 -15.23 -12.76 3.04
C LEU A 67 -14.37 -12.50 1.79
N ARG A 68 -14.62 -11.40 1.06
CA ARG A 68 -13.82 -11.06 -0.13
C ARG A 68 -12.38 -10.77 0.24
N ALA A 69 -12.16 -10.06 1.34
CA ALA A 69 -10.82 -9.79 1.84
C ALA A 69 -10.10 -11.10 2.21
N ALA A 70 -10.77 -12.03 2.91
CA ALA A 70 -10.19 -13.33 3.25
C ALA A 70 -9.84 -14.16 2.00
N LEU A 71 -10.74 -14.22 1.01
CA LEU A 71 -10.48 -14.92 -0.26
C LEU A 71 -9.32 -14.30 -1.04
N TRP A 72 -9.28 -12.96 -1.09
CA TRP A 72 -8.19 -12.22 -1.71
C TRP A 72 -6.85 -12.50 -1.04
N GLN A 73 -6.80 -12.47 0.30
CA GLN A 73 -5.59 -12.78 1.06
C GLN A 73 -5.17 -14.25 0.91
N ALA A 74 -6.12 -15.19 0.87
CA ALA A 74 -5.82 -16.59 0.63
C ALA A 74 -5.22 -16.81 -0.77
N ALA A 75 -5.79 -16.17 -1.79
CA ALA A 75 -5.28 -16.24 -3.16
C ALA A 75 -3.88 -15.62 -3.30
N LEU A 76 -3.59 -14.57 -2.53
CA LEU A 76 -2.28 -13.92 -2.53
C LEU A 76 -1.30 -14.45 -1.49
N ALA A 77 -1.67 -15.39 -0.62
CA ALA A 77 -0.84 -15.83 0.49
C ALA A 77 0.59 -16.25 0.05
N PRO A 78 0.79 -17.01 -1.05
CA PRO A 78 2.13 -17.33 -1.52
C PRO A 78 2.95 -16.08 -1.89
N TRP A 79 2.34 -15.14 -2.60
CA TRP A 79 2.96 -13.86 -2.94
C TRP A 79 3.23 -13.00 -1.69
N ALA A 80 2.31 -12.97 -0.73
CA ALA A 80 2.46 -12.20 0.50
C ALA A 80 3.67 -12.68 1.32
N VAL A 81 3.93 -13.99 1.37
CA VAL A 81 5.15 -14.54 1.99
C VAL A 81 6.40 -14.07 1.28
N VAL A 82 6.43 -14.14 -0.06
CA VAL A 82 7.56 -13.65 -0.86
C VAL A 82 7.76 -12.15 -0.67
N ALA A 83 6.68 -11.36 -0.68
CA ALA A 83 6.72 -9.92 -0.49
C ALA A 83 7.20 -9.53 0.92
N ALA A 84 6.77 -10.26 1.95
CA ALA A 84 7.25 -10.08 3.32
C ALA A 84 8.73 -10.44 3.45
N PHE A 85 9.19 -11.50 2.79
CA PHE A 85 10.61 -11.86 2.75
C PHE A 85 11.46 -10.81 2.02
N ILE A 86 11.01 -10.33 0.87
CA ILE A 86 11.67 -9.22 0.15
C ILE A 86 11.74 -7.98 1.04
N LEU A 87 10.63 -7.64 1.72
CA LEU A 87 10.60 -6.51 2.64
C LEU A 87 11.62 -6.69 3.78
N LEU A 88 11.68 -7.87 4.39
CA LEU A 88 12.67 -8.20 5.42
C LEU A 88 14.10 -8.04 4.89
N LEU A 89 14.41 -8.59 3.72
CA LEU A 89 15.74 -8.43 3.10
C LEU A 89 16.06 -6.96 2.86
N CYS A 90 15.15 -6.19 2.26
CA CYS A 90 15.33 -4.75 2.08
C CYS A 90 15.57 -4.05 3.43
N ARG A 91 14.89 -4.45 4.50
CA ARG A 91 15.08 -3.93 5.86
C ARG A 91 16.43 -4.28 6.48
N LEU A 92 17.05 -5.38 6.10
CA LEU A 92 18.38 -5.77 6.56
C LEU A 92 19.50 -5.00 5.87
N PHE A 93 19.27 -4.54 4.63
CA PHE A 93 20.27 -3.79 3.84
C PHE A 93 20.05 -2.27 3.82
N THR A 94 18.88 -1.79 4.22
CA THR A 94 18.59 -0.35 4.29
C THR A 94 18.97 0.24 5.65
N THR A 95 19.44 1.48 5.63
CA THR A 95 19.62 2.30 6.84
C THR A 95 18.38 3.16 7.14
N GLU A 96 17.36 3.12 6.28
CA GLU A 96 16.13 3.88 6.46
C GLU A 96 15.32 3.38 7.66
N ALA A 97 14.79 4.32 8.44
CA ALA A 97 13.94 4.01 9.56
C ALA A 97 12.62 3.36 9.14
N ALA A 98 11.94 2.76 10.12
CA ALA A 98 10.67 2.07 9.86
C ALA A 98 9.56 3.01 9.38
N ALA A 99 9.55 4.19 10.01
CA ALA A 99 8.72 5.32 9.72
C ALA A 99 9.52 6.61 9.98
N ASP A 100 9.19 7.67 9.26
CA ASP A 100 9.78 9.00 9.40
C ASP A 100 8.65 10.03 9.63
N GLU A 101 8.88 10.97 10.54
CA GLU A 101 7.92 12.05 10.80
C GLU A 101 8.10 13.15 9.76
N VAL A 102 7.03 13.45 9.02
CA VAL A 102 7.05 14.49 7.97
C VAL A 102 6.76 15.86 8.58
N VAL A 103 5.72 15.91 9.40
CA VAL A 103 5.35 17.05 10.24
C VAL A 103 4.87 16.50 11.59
N PRO A 104 4.86 17.30 12.67
CA PRO A 104 4.44 16.81 13.98
C PRO A 104 3.12 16.02 13.93
N GLY A 105 3.19 14.75 14.35
CA GLY A 105 2.07 13.82 14.40
C GLY A 105 1.66 13.16 13.06
N LEU A 106 2.39 13.38 11.96
CA LEU A 106 2.14 12.71 10.67
C LEU A 106 3.40 11.97 10.19
N TRP A 107 3.28 10.66 10.10
CA TRP A 107 4.37 9.75 9.80
C TRP A 107 4.13 9.01 8.48
N VAL A 108 5.20 8.85 7.71
CA VAL A 108 5.24 8.01 6.51
C VAL A 108 6.12 6.80 6.78
N GLY A 109 5.71 5.60 6.36
CA GLY A 109 6.51 4.41 6.64
C GLY A 109 6.26 3.23 5.72
N SER A 110 7.09 2.22 5.91
CA SER A 110 6.93 0.89 5.30
C SER A 110 6.04 0.01 6.18
N ALA A 111 5.58 -1.11 5.63
CA ALA A 111 4.81 -2.09 6.37
C ALA A 111 5.61 -2.53 7.60
N PRO A 112 5.02 -2.41 8.80
CA PRO A 112 5.71 -2.76 10.02
C PRO A 112 6.03 -4.25 10.05
N LEU A 113 7.21 -4.59 10.54
CA LEU A 113 7.57 -5.96 10.88
C LEU A 113 7.24 -6.24 12.35
N PRO A 114 7.17 -7.52 12.80
CA PRO A 114 6.84 -7.85 14.19
C PRO A 114 7.68 -7.09 15.24
N GLY A 115 8.96 -6.81 14.96
CA GLY A 115 9.84 -6.04 15.84
C GLY A 115 9.57 -4.53 15.89
N ASP A 116 8.81 -3.97 14.93
CA ASP A 116 8.58 -2.53 14.83
C ASP A 116 7.48 -2.05 15.79
N ALA A 117 6.57 -2.93 16.22
CA ALA A 117 5.42 -2.55 17.03
C ALA A 117 5.81 -1.83 18.32
N ALA A 118 6.85 -2.30 19.03
CA ALA A 118 7.34 -1.63 20.23
C ALA A 118 7.93 -0.24 19.93
N ARG A 119 8.67 -0.10 18.83
CA ARG A 119 9.29 1.16 18.40
C ARG A 119 8.25 2.18 17.98
N LEU A 120 7.22 1.76 17.24
CA LEU A 120 6.11 2.61 16.82
C LEU A 120 5.28 3.06 18.04
N ARG A 121 5.05 2.19 19.01
CA ARG A 121 4.41 2.55 20.28
C ARG A 121 5.24 3.53 21.11
N ALA A 122 6.56 3.37 21.16
CA ALA A 122 7.46 4.28 21.87
C ALA A 122 7.46 5.70 21.27
N ARG A 123 7.19 5.82 19.96
CA ARG A 123 6.99 7.12 19.28
C ARG A 123 5.63 7.75 19.55
N GLY A 124 4.73 7.02 20.22
CA GLY A 124 3.37 7.46 20.54
C GLY A 124 2.45 7.46 19.32
N ILE A 125 2.61 6.52 18.39
CA ILE A 125 1.70 6.38 17.24
C ILE A 125 0.36 5.80 17.73
N ASP A 126 -0.71 6.57 17.54
CA ASP A 126 -2.06 6.26 18.03
C ASP A 126 -2.95 5.65 16.94
N ALA A 127 -2.71 6.05 15.69
CA ALA A 127 -3.50 5.67 14.53
C ALA A 127 -2.62 5.18 13.37
N VAL A 128 -3.02 4.08 12.73
CA VAL A 128 -2.29 3.48 11.60
C VAL A 128 -3.22 3.30 10.40
N LEU A 129 -2.82 3.85 9.26
CA LEU A 129 -3.48 3.69 7.96
C LEU A 129 -2.64 2.77 7.07
N SER A 130 -3.20 1.61 6.73
CA SER A 130 -2.62 0.67 5.78
C SER A 130 -3.12 0.93 4.37
N LEU A 131 -2.21 1.10 3.41
CA LEU A 131 -2.55 1.25 1.99
C LEU A 131 -2.34 -0.03 1.17
N THR A 132 -2.00 -1.14 1.83
CA THR A 132 -1.64 -2.38 1.17
C THR A 132 -2.88 -3.23 0.90
N ALA A 133 -3.13 -3.52 -0.37
CA ALA A 133 -4.11 -4.54 -0.77
C ALA A 133 -3.52 -5.95 -0.63
N GLU A 134 -2.21 -6.08 -0.80
CA GLU A 134 -1.48 -7.33 -0.96
C GLU A 134 -0.98 -7.96 0.34
N PHE A 135 -0.95 -7.20 1.44
CA PHE A 135 -0.52 -7.68 2.75
C PHE A 135 -1.71 -7.94 3.67
N PRO A 136 -1.62 -8.95 4.56
CA PRO A 136 -2.66 -9.22 5.54
C PRO A 136 -2.82 -8.06 6.51
N GLU A 137 -3.97 -8.05 7.18
CA GLU A 137 -4.21 -7.09 8.25
C GLU A 137 -3.27 -7.35 9.42
N MET A 138 -2.58 -6.30 9.85
CA MET A 138 -1.71 -6.37 11.01
C MET A 138 -2.40 -5.72 12.21
N ALA A 139 -3.40 -6.42 12.75
CA ALA A 139 -4.04 -6.03 14.00
C ALA A 139 -3.00 -6.01 15.14
N GLY A 140 -3.04 -4.98 15.99
CA GLY A 140 -2.18 -4.88 17.19
C GLY A 140 -0.95 -3.94 17.10
N LEU A 141 -0.76 -3.24 15.99
CA LEU A 141 0.31 -2.24 15.84
C LEU A 141 -0.03 -0.87 16.43
N ALA A 142 -1.28 -0.44 16.31
CA ALA A 142 -1.75 0.82 16.86
C ALA A 142 -2.21 0.65 18.31
N ARG A 143 -2.03 1.70 19.14
CA ARG A 143 -2.58 1.74 20.50
C ARG A 143 -4.09 1.95 20.55
N GLY A 144 -4.76 2.29 19.43
CA GLY A 144 -6.19 2.55 19.46
C GLY A 144 -6.92 2.48 18.12
N THR A 145 -6.38 3.02 17.04
CA THR A 145 -7.14 3.11 15.78
C THR A 145 -6.37 2.58 14.58
N TRP A 146 -7.00 1.67 13.83
CA TRP A 146 -6.46 1.14 12.59
C TRP A 146 -7.51 1.26 11.48
N ALA A 147 -7.06 1.53 10.26
CA ALA A 147 -7.88 1.44 9.07
C ALA A 147 -7.05 0.99 7.87
N ARG A 148 -7.76 0.54 6.83
CA ARG A 148 -7.18 0.24 5.53
C ARG A 148 -7.96 0.96 4.43
N VAL A 149 -7.23 1.65 3.56
CA VAL A 149 -7.72 2.09 2.25
C VAL A 149 -6.85 1.39 1.21
N ALA A 150 -7.34 0.27 0.69
CA ALA A 150 -6.53 -0.64 -0.09
C ALA A 150 -6.15 -0.03 -1.46
N MET A 151 -4.85 -0.02 -1.77
CA MET A 151 -4.33 0.47 -3.05
C MET A 151 -3.34 -0.56 -3.63
N LEU A 152 -3.41 -0.80 -4.94
CA LEU A 152 -2.44 -1.67 -5.63
C LEU A 152 -1.07 -1.01 -5.72
N ASP A 153 -0.01 -1.78 -5.47
CA ASP A 153 1.34 -1.23 -5.46
C ASP A 153 1.78 -0.70 -6.81
N GLY A 154 2.43 0.46 -6.80
CA GLY A 154 2.97 1.08 -8.01
C GLY A 154 1.93 1.55 -9.05
N ALA A 155 0.64 1.48 -8.75
CA ALA A 155 -0.43 2.14 -9.51
C ALA A 155 -0.78 3.48 -8.84
N ALA A 156 -1.32 4.42 -9.62
CA ALA A 156 -1.94 5.62 -9.06
C ALA A 156 -3.32 5.24 -8.50
N PRO A 157 -3.65 5.63 -7.26
CA PRO A 157 -4.99 5.41 -6.72
C PRO A 157 -6.01 6.27 -7.47
N GLY A 158 -7.28 5.87 -7.41
CA GLY A 158 -8.39 6.74 -7.83
C GLY A 158 -8.48 7.98 -6.93
N VAL A 159 -9.12 9.04 -7.42
CA VAL A 159 -9.30 10.29 -6.68
C VAL A 159 -10.07 10.05 -5.39
N GLU A 160 -11.05 9.15 -5.42
CA GLU A 160 -11.87 8.78 -4.28
C GLU A 160 -11.04 8.07 -3.20
N ASP A 161 -10.19 7.11 -3.58
CA ASP A 161 -9.32 6.39 -2.64
C ASP A 161 -8.28 7.32 -2.01
N LEU A 162 -7.70 8.24 -2.81
CA LEU A 162 -6.75 9.23 -2.31
C LEU A 162 -7.43 10.20 -1.34
N SER A 163 -8.62 10.69 -1.69
CA SER A 163 -9.42 11.60 -0.86
C SER A 163 -9.84 10.94 0.44
N GLU A 164 -10.32 9.71 0.38
CA GLU A 164 -10.72 8.91 1.55
C GLU A 164 -9.55 8.68 2.49
N ALA A 165 -8.39 8.25 1.97
CA ALA A 165 -7.19 8.04 2.75
C ALA A 165 -6.69 9.33 3.42
N ALA A 166 -6.67 10.44 2.68
CA ALA A 166 -6.25 11.74 3.20
C ALA A 166 -7.23 12.26 4.26
N ALA A 167 -8.54 12.17 4.01
CA ALA A 167 -9.58 12.59 4.94
C ALA A 167 -9.55 11.77 6.24
N TRP A 168 -9.36 10.45 6.15
CA TRP A 168 -9.24 9.60 7.32
C TRP A 168 -8.05 10.02 8.18
N ALA A 169 -6.87 10.20 7.57
CA ALA A 169 -5.67 10.58 8.30
C ALA A 169 -5.79 11.99 8.90
N GLY A 170 -6.30 12.96 8.13
CA GLY A 170 -6.55 14.32 8.61
C GLY A 170 -7.53 14.37 9.78
N ALA A 171 -8.62 13.58 9.74
CA ALA A 171 -9.58 13.50 10.82
C ALA A 171 -8.96 12.94 12.12
N ARG A 172 -8.14 11.90 12.03
CA ARG A 172 -7.42 11.37 13.22
C ARG A 172 -6.45 12.40 13.78
N ARG A 173 -5.78 13.18 12.93
CA ARG A 173 -4.88 14.25 13.38
C ARG A 173 -5.62 15.41 14.03
N ALA A 174 -6.80 15.75 13.55
CA ALA A 174 -7.67 16.75 14.17
C ALA A 174 -8.12 16.31 15.59
N GLU A 175 -8.20 15.00 15.86
CA GLU A 175 -8.42 14.44 17.20
C GLU A 175 -7.15 14.45 18.08
N GLY A 176 -6.03 15.00 17.61
CA GLY A 176 -4.76 15.05 18.34
C GLY A 176 -3.94 13.75 18.27
N LYS A 177 -4.34 12.77 17.45
CA LYS A 177 -3.63 11.49 17.31
C LYS A 177 -2.41 11.62 16.42
N LYS A 178 -1.34 10.90 16.75
CA LYS A 178 -0.21 10.69 15.82
C LYS A 178 -0.55 9.58 14.84
N VAL A 179 -0.52 9.89 13.55
CA VAL A 179 -0.92 9.00 12.46
C VAL A 179 0.29 8.49 11.70
N LEU A 180 0.36 7.18 11.52
CA LEU A 180 1.26 6.52 10.57
C LEU A 180 0.49 6.10 9.33
N VAL A 181 0.93 6.56 8.17
CA VAL A 181 0.48 6.07 6.87
C VAL A 181 1.57 5.17 6.28
N HIS A 182 1.23 3.92 5.98
CA HIS A 182 2.20 2.97 5.43
C HIS A 182 1.72 2.24 4.18
N CYS A 183 2.67 1.85 3.34
CA CYS A 183 2.47 0.88 2.27
C CYS A 183 3.47 -0.28 2.44
N ALA A 184 3.92 -0.94 1.38
CA ALA A 184 4.94 -2.00 1.50
C ALA A 184 6.32 -1.43 1.94
N GLN A 185 6.95 -0.61 1.09
CA GLN A 185 8.30 -0.05 1.32
C GLN A 185 8.28 1.41 1.83
N GLY A 186 7.12 2.05 1.82
CA GLY A 186 6.97 3.41 2.32
C GLY A 186 7.44 4.50 1.36
N HIS A 187 7.55 4.21 0.05
CA HIS A 187 8.12 5.15 -0.92
C HIS A 187 7.14 5.71 -1.94
N GLY A 188 6.09 4.95 -2.28
CA GLY A 188 5.11 5.33 -3.31
C GLY A 188 3.77 5.74 -2.71
N ARG A 189 2.86 4.77 -2.52
CA ARG A 189 1.48 4.99 -2.05
C ARG A 189 1.37 5.82 -0.76
N SER A 190 2.15 5.47 0.27
CA SER A 190 2.11 6.19 1.55
C SER A 190 2.64 7.61 1.43
N ALA A 191 3.72 7.80 0.69
CA ALA A 191 4.29 9.12 0.43
C ALA A 191 3.29 10.02 -0.33
N LEU A 192 2.59 9.46 -1.32
CA LEU A 192 1.51 10.14 -2.04
C LEU A 192 0.38 10.57 -1.11
N VAL A 193 -0.14 9.65 -0.29
CA VAL A 193 -1.24 9.96 0.65
C VAL A 193 -0.80 10.99 1.69
N VAL A 194 0.42 10.90 2.22
CA VAL A 194 0.93 11.90 3.17
C VAL A 194 1.05 13.28 2.52
N ALA A 195 1.49 13.37 1.26
CA ALA A 195 1.47 14.63 0.52
C ALA A 195 0.03 15.15 0.34
N ALA A 196 -0.95 14.29 0.04
CA ALA A 196 -2.36 14.67 -0.04
C ALA A 196 -2.91 15.17 1.32
N VAL A 197 -2.52 14.56 2.45
CA VAL A 197 -2.88 15.05 3.79
C VAL A 197 -2.31 16.47 4.03
N LEU A 198 -1.06 16.72 3.62
CA LEU A 198 -0.45 18.04 3.76
C LEU A 198 -1.20 19.13 2.96
N LEU A 199 -1.70 18.79 1.77
CA LEU A 199 -2.56 19.68 0.97
C LEU A 199 -3.92 19.91 1.64
N LEU A 200 -4.57 18.82 2.07
CA LEU A 200 -5.88 18.86 2.72
C LEU A 200 -5.87 19.74 3.98
N GLU A 201 -4.82 19.64 4.78
CA GLU A 201 -4.62 20.45 5.99
C GLU A 201 -4.05 21.84 5.73
N LYS A 202 -3.85 22.23 4.46
CA LYS A 202 -3.26 23.52 4.06
C LYS A 202 -1.86 23.76 4.65
N ARG A 203 -1.12 22.68 4.94
CA ARG A 203 0.30 22.73 5.36
C ARG A 203 1.25 22.92 4.17
N ALA A 204 0.76 22.63 2.97
CA ALA A 204 1.42 22.94 1.71
C ALA A 204 0.39 23.56 0.75
N ALA A 205 0.78 24.61 0.04
CA ALA A 205 -0.08 25.31 -0.90
C ALA A 205 -0.14 24.66 -2.29
N THR A 206 0.88 23.87 -2.65
CA THR A 206 0.98 23.21 -3.96
C THR A 206 1.43 21.77 -3.80
N ALA A 207 1.14 20.94 -4.83
CA ALA A 207 1.56 19.55 -4.89
C ALA A 207 3.09 19.41 -4.77
N GLU A 208 3.85 20.34 -5.36
CA GLU A 208 5.31 20.39 -5.29
C GLU A 208 5.78 20.61 -3.85
N LEU A 209 5.23 21.61 -3.15
CA LEU A 209 5.59 21.88 -1.76
C LEU A 209 5.25 20.71 -0.84
N ALA A 210 4.09 20.07 -1.05
CA ALA A 210 3.69 18.89 -0.30
C ALA A 210 4.66 17.73 -0.52
N TRP A 211 5.07 17.52 -1.78
CA TRP A 211 6.04 16.50 -2.15
C TRP A 211 7.42 16.77 -1.57
N GLU A 212 7.91 18.01 -1.62
CA GLU A 212 9.21 18.39 -1.05
C GLU A 212 9.29 18.11 0.46
N LEU A 213 8.22 18.39 1.21
CA LEU A 213 8.15 18.06 2.64
C LEU A 213 8.30 16.54 2.89
N VAL A 214 7.58 15.73 2.13
CA VAL A 214 7.67 14.27 2.23
C VAL A 214 9.05 13.78 1.84
N LYS A 215 9.62 14.28 0.74
CA LYS A 215 10.92 13.89 0.22
C LYS A 215 12.06 14.26 1.16
N ARG A 216 11.95 15.42 1.83
CA ARG A 216 12.91 15.85 2.86
C ARG A 216 12.91 14.92 4.07
N ALA A 217 11.73 14.50 4.53
CA ALA A 217 11.60 13.59 5.66
C ALA A 217 11.98 12.14 5.29
N ARG A 218 11.72 11.72 4.05
CA ARG A 218 12.00 10.37 3.56
C ARG A 218 12.66 10.41 2.17
N PRO A 219 13.99 10.56 2.10
CA PRO A 219 14.73 10.70 0.84
C PRO A 219 14.56 9.54 -0.14
N GLY A 220 14.26 8.30 0.31
CA GLY A 220 13.95 7.18 -0.58
C GLY A 220 12.57 7.24 -1.25
N ALA A 221 11.69 8.14 -0.83
CA ALA A 221 10.35 8.25 -1.42
C ALA A 221 10.42 8.67 -2.89
N GLY A 222 9.59 8.09 -3.75
CA GLY A 222 9.56 8.41 -5.18
C GLY A 222 8.19 8.16 -5.79
N LEU A 223 7.55 9.23 -6.29
CA LEU A 223 6.31 9.12 -7.03
C LEU A 223 6.59 8.80 -8.50
N LYS A 224 5.81 7.86 -9.04
CA LYS A 224 5.73 7.65 -10.49
C LYS A 224 5.00 8.81 -11.16
N PRO A 225 5.17 9.03 -12.48
CA PRO A 225 4.47 10.08 -13.21
C PRO A 225 2.96 10.10 -12.95
N ASP A 226 2.29 8.95 -13.01
CA ASP A 226 0.84 8.85 -12.79
C ASP A 226 0.45 9.23 -11.34
N GLN A 227 1.29 8.91 -10.36
CA GLN A 227 1.04 9.28 -8.95
C GLN A 227 1.26 10.77 -8.70
N ARG A 228 2.26 11.36 -9.36
CA ARG A 228 2.47 12.81 -9.34
C ARG A 228 1.29 13.55 -9.98
N ALA A 229 0.83 13.08 -11.14
CA ALA A 229 -0.35 13.63 -11.80
C ALA A 229 -1.61 13.52 -10.92
N ALA A 230 -1.78 12.41 -10.18
CA ALA A 230 -2.86 12.26 -9.22
C ALA A 230 -2.78 13.27 -8.05
N LEU A 231 -1.58 13.55 -7.53
CA LEU A 231 -1.39 14.56 -6.49
C LEU A 231 -1.69 15.98 -7.01
N GLU A 232 -1.24 16.31 -8.22
CA GLU A 232 -1.51 17.59 -8.88
C GLU A 232 -3.00 17.78 -9.14
N ALA A 233 -3.70 16.73 -9.59
CA ALA A 233 -5.15 16.74 -9.76
C ALA A 233 -5.87 16.98 -8.42
N TYR A 234 -5.49 16.23 -7.38
CA TYR A 234 -6.05 16.40 -6.03
C TYR A 234 -5.84 17.82 -5.49
N CYS A 235 -4.66 18.42 -5.71
CA CYS A 235 -4.37 19.80 -5.33
C CYS A 235 -5.30 20.80 -6.02
N ARG A 236 -5.59 20.60 -7.32
CA ARG A 236 -6.54 21.44 -8.07
C ARG A 236 -7.96 21.27 -7.54
N ASP A 237 -8.38 20.05 -7.27
CA ASP A 237 -9.74 19.74 -6.79
C ASP A 237 -10.01 20.37 -5.42
N LEU A 238 -9.02 20.40 -4.53
CA LEU A 238 -9.10 21.11 -3.24
C LEU A 238 -9.20 22.64 -3.39
N ALA A 239 -8.69 23.20 -4.50
CA ALA A 239 -8.75 24.62 -4.79
C ALA A 239 -10.08 25.05 -5.41
N LEU A 240 -10.92 24.09 -5.86
CA LEU A 240 -12.26 24.37 -6.36
C LEU A 240 -13.25 24.57 -5.21
N PRO A 241 -14.20 25.52 -5.31
CA PRO A 241 -15.27 25.64 -4.33
C PRO A 241 -16.10 24.35 -4.32
N ILE A 242 -16.20 23.73 -3.13
CA ILE A 242 -16.94 22.48 -2.89
C ILE A 242 -18.39 22.66 -3.37
N LYS A 243 -18.82 21.92 -4.39
CA LYS A 243 -20.25 21.74 -4.66
C LYS A 243 -20.84 20.92 -3.52
N PRO A 244 -21.88 21.39 -2.81
CA PRO A 244 -22.50 20.61 -1.75
C PRO A 244 -23.13 19.36 -2.34
N THR A 245 -22.48 18.20 -2.17
CA THR A 245 -23.07 16.89 -2.40
C THR A 245 -23.91 16.53 -1.18
N ASN A 246 -25.22 16.76 -1.30
CA ASN A 246 -26.23 16.20 -0.41
C ASN A 246 -26.23 14.67 -0.53
N SER A 247 -25.41 13.98 0.24
CA SER A 247 -25.54 12.53 0.40
C SER A 247 -25.00 12.06 1.75
N PHE A 248 -25.62 12.56 2.83
CA PHE A 248 -25.70 11.84 4.10
C PHE A 248 -27.10 12.10 4.68
N ARG A 249 -27.98 11.13 4.45
CA ARG A 249 -29.16 10.86 5.27
C ARG A 249 -29.01 9.45 5.82
#